data_AF-A0A010RDH4-F1
#
_entry.id   AF-A0A010RDH4-F1
#
_cell.length_a   1.000
_cell.length_b   1.000
_cell.length_c   1.000
_cell.angle_alpha   90.00
_cell.angle_beta   90.00
_cell.angle_gamma   90.00
#
_symmetry.space_group_name_H-M   'P 1'
#
loop_
_entity.id
_entity.type
_entity.pdbx_description
1 polymer ?
#
loop_
_entity_poly.entity_id
_entity_poly.type
_entity_poly.pdbx_seq_one_letter_code
_entity_poly.pdbx_strand_id
1 'polypeptide(L)' 'MLGSQMAFANQPAVEQYSYSSHLDIAKVIHQDPVPDVCGVVPLQMTYLDHHGQQHVMQYSVMGNGCLNN' A
#
# COMPACT_ATOMS: atom_id res chain seq x y z
N MET A 1 -9.72 17.26 -38.89
CA MET A 1 -10.70 16.51 -38.06
C MET A 1 -9.95 15.48 -37.25
N LEU A 2 -10.19 15.45 -35.92
CA LEU A 2 -9.87 14.39 -34.95
C LEU A 2 -8.35 14.16 -34.72
N GLY A 3 -7.71 14.61 -33.63
CA GLY A 3 -8.19 14.67 -32.25
C GLY A 3 -8.24 13.26 -31.67
N SER A 4 -7.13 12.74 -31.14
CA SER A 4 -7.13 11.49 -30.36
C SER A 4 -6.06 11.58 -29.27
N GLN A 5 -6.52 12.05 -28.13
CA GLN A 5 -5.81 12.11 -26.86
C GLN A 5 -5.92 10.70 -26.26
N MET A 6 -4.79 10.00 -26.11
CA MET A 6 -4.75 8.77 -25.33
C MET A 6 -4.59 9.17 -23.85
N ALA A 7 -5.69 9.08 -23.10
CA ALA A 7 -5.68 9.21 -21.65
C ALA A 7 -5.06 7.93 -21.06
N PHE A 8 -3.83 8.02 -20.56
CA PHE A 8 -3.28 6.99 -19.69
C PHE A 8 -4.04 7.08 -18.37
N ALA A 9 -4.86 6.07 -18.07
CA ALA A 9 -5.44 5.91 -16.77
C ALA A 9 -4.30 5.83 -15.75
N ASN A 10 -4.19 6.86 -14.91
CA ASN A 10 -3.21 6.95 -13.84
C ASN A 10 -3.62 5.95 -12.76
N GLN A 11 -3.34 4.67 -12.98
CA GLN A 11 -3.36 3.66 -11.93
C GLN A 11 -2.37 4.14 -10.86
N PRO A 12 -2.77 4.27 -9.58
CA PRO A 12 -1.84 4.70 -8.55
C PRO A 12 -0.66 3.73 -8.56
N ALA A 13 0.53 4.27 -8.85
CA ALA A 13 1.75 3.49 -8.84
C ALA A 13 1.91 2.91 -7.44
N VAL A 14 2.11 1.61 -7.34
CA VAL A 14 2.41 0.97 -6.05
C VAL A 14 3.81 1.42 -5.65
N GLU A 15 3.88 2.38 -4.74
CA GLU A 15 5.15 2.86 -4.22
C GLU A 15 5.75 1.81 -3.27
N GLN A 16 6.93 1.31 -3.61
CA GLN A 16 7.70 0.38 -2.79
C GLN A 16 8.45 1.18 -1.71
N TYR A 17 7.96 1.14 -0.48
CA TYR A 17 8.60 1.84 0.64
C TYR A 17 9.50 0.92 1.45
N SER A 18 10.59 1.49 1.97
CA SER A 18 11.43 0.86 2.99
C SER A 18 10.89 1.21 4.39
N TYR A 19 11.13 0.35 5.38
CA TYR A 19 10.72 0.59 6.79
C TYR A 19 11.21 1.92 7.39
N SER A 20 12.18 2.58 6.76
CA SER A 20 12.78 3.85 7.18
C SER A 20 12.14 5.09 6.53
N SER A 21 11.16 4.91 5.65
CA SER A 21 10.50 6.02 4.96
C SER A 21 9.54 6.74 5.91
N HIS A 22 9.74 8.05 6.08
CA HIS A 22 8.76 8.90 6.77
C HIS A 22 7.58 9.15 5.84
N LEU A 23 6.48 8.44 6.08
CA LEU A 23 5.24 8.63 5.34
C LEU A 23 4.43 9.74 5.98
N ASP A 24 3.92 10.65 5.15
CA ASP A 24 2.98 11.68 5.58
C ASP A 24 1.57 11.09 5.68
N ILE A 25 1.28 10.37 6.78
CA ILE A 25 -0.02 9.71 6.97
C ILE A 25 -0.90 10.58 7.86
N ALA A 26 -1.96 11.15 7.29
CA ALA A 26 -3.01 11.82 8.04
C ALA A 26 -4.09 10.84 8.54
N LYS A 27 -4.47 9.86 7.71
CA LYS A 27 -5.51 8.86 8.05
C LYS A 27 -5.33 7.54 7.32
N VAL A 28 -5.38 6.42 8.03
CA VAL A 28 -5.49 5.08 7.41
C VAL A 28 -6.95 4.84 6.99
N ILE A 29 -7.14 4.48 5.73
CA ILE A 29 -8.47 4.15 5.15
C ILE A 29 -8.72 2.64 5.23
N HIS A 30 -7.73 1.86 4.80
CA HIS A 30 -7.81 0.41 4.72
C HIS A 30 -6.45 -0.21 4.99
N GLN A 31 -6.43 -1.37 5.62
CA GLN A 31 -5.23 -2.17 5.83
C GLN A 31 -5.60 -3.64 5.69
N ASP A 32 -4.83 -4.38 4.91
CA ASP A 32 -5.04 -5.81 4.75
C ASP A 32 -4.74 -6.55 6.07
N PRO A 33 -5.55 -7.56 6.42
CA PRO A 33 -5.26 -8.39 7.58
C PRO A 33 -4.00 -9.22 7.36
N VAL A 34 -3.21 -9.39 8.42
CA VAL A 34 -2.03 -10.26 8.39
C VAL A 34 -2.48 -11.72 8.26
N PRO A 35 -2.05 -12.47 7.22
CA PRO A 35 -2.45 -13.86 7.04
C PRO A 35 -1.80 -14.78 8.08
N ASP A 36 -2.47 -15.89 8.36
CA ASP A 36 -1.99 -16.94 9.26
C ASP A 36 -1.05 -17.91 8.53
N VAL A 37 0.12 -17.40 8.15
CA VAL A 37 1.18 -18.18 7.51
C VAL A 37 2.50 -17.93 8.21
N CYS A 38 3.36 -18.95 8.29
CA CYS A 38 4.70 -18.75 8.85
C CYS A 38 5.68 -18.32 7.75
N GLY A 39 5.80 -17.01 7.54
CA GLY A 39 6.65 -16.44 6.49
C GLY A 39 6.43 -14.94 6.32
N VAL A 40 7.39 -14.27 5.67
CA VAL A 40 7.26 -12.85 5.33
C VAL A 40 6.35 -12.75 4.10
N VAL A 41 5.30 -11.95 4.21
CA VAL A 41 4.29 -11.76 3.17
C VAL A 41 4.09 -10.28 2.83
N PRO A 42 3.77 -9.92 1.58
CA PRO A 42 3.39 -8.56 1.23
C PRO A 42 1.95 -8.27 1.67
N LEU A 43 1.72 -7.08 2.23
CA LEU A 43 0.42 -6.51 2.56
C LEU A 43 0.25 -5.13 1.92
N GLN A 44 -0.99 -4.73 1.70
CA GLN A 44 -1.31 -3.37 1.26
C GLN A 44 -1.99 -2.56 2.36
N MET A 45 -1.76 -1.26 2.34
CA MET A 45 -2.46 -0.26 3.15
C MET A 45 -2.80 0.95 2.29
N THR A 46 -4.04 1.41 2.39
CA THR A 46 -4.51 2.64 1.76
C THR A 46 -4.62 3.73 2.81
N TYR A 47 -4.04 4.90 2.54
CA TYR A 47 -4.04 6.02 3.46
C TYR A 47 -4.27 7.36 2.74
N LEU A 48 -4.70 8.37 3.50
CA LEU A 48 -4.74 9.77 3.11
C LEU A 48 -3.54 10.49 3.73
N ASP A 49 -2.87 11.32 2.94
CA ASP A 49 -1.85 12.25 3.42
C ASP A 49 -2.45 13.56 3.95
N HIS A 50 -1.62 14.46 4.50
CA HIS A 50 -2.10 15.75 5.02
C HIS A 50 -2.50 16.73 3.90
N HIS A 51 -2.16 16.43 2.66
CA HIS A 51 -2.62 17.15 1.47
C HIS A 51 -3.97 16.65 0.94
N GLY A 52 -4.53 15.60 1.54
CA GLY A 52 -5.79 14.99 1.14
C GLY A 52 -5.69 14.04 -0.05
N GLN A 53 -4.49 13.60 -0.43
CA GLN A 53 -4.28 12.62 -1.49
C GLN A 53 -4.31 11.21 -0.95
N GLN A 54 -4.92 10.29 -1.71
CA GLN A 54 -4.98 8.88 -1.38
C GLN A 54 -3.82 8.11 -1.98
N HIS A 55 -3.15 7.34 -1.15
CA HIS A 55 -2.00 6.52 -1.53
C HIS A 55 -2.25 5.05 -1.17
N VAL A 56 -1.68 4.14 -1.95
CA VAL A 56 -1.66 2.71 -1.67
C VAL A 56 -0.21 2.28 -1.52
N MET A 57 0.17 1.87 -0.31
CA MET A 57 1.50 1.33 -0.05
C MET A 57 1.46 -0.19 0.04
N GLN A 58 2.52 -0.83 -0.45
CA GLN A 58 2.80 -2.23 -0.20
C GLN A 58 4.02 -2.36 0.72
N TYR A 59 3.92 -3.21 1.73
CA TYR A 59 4.97 -3.46 2.71
C TYR A 59 4.97 -4.93 3.13
N SER A 60 6.09 -5.42 3.62
CA SER A 60 6.23 -6.83 4.01
C SER A 60 6.11 -6.97 5.53
N VAL A 61 5.36 -7.97 5.99
CA VAL A 61 5.20 -8.31 7.41
C VAL A 61 5.44 -9.79 7.67
N MET A 62 5.77 -10.15 8.90
CA MET A 62 5.73 -11.54 9.37
C MET A 62 4.27 -11.97 9.54
N GLY A 63 3.88 -13.09 8.91
CA GLY A 63 2.57 -13.70 9.13
C GLY A 63 2.42 -14.27 10.55
N ASN A 64 1.17 -14.45 11.00
CA ASN A 64 0.88 -14.85 12.38
C ASN A 64 1.16 -16.34 12.67
N GLY A 65 1.40 -17.16 11.64
CA GLY A 65 1.45 -18.61 11.77
C GLY A 65 2.73 -19.19 12.39
N CYS A 66 3.70 -18.35 12.75
CA CYS A 66 4.91 -18.81 13.47
C CYS A 66 4.75 -18.81 15.00
N LEU A 67 3.60 -18.36 15.52
CA LEU A 67 3.31 -18.30 16.96
C LEU A 67 2.68 -19.62 17.44
N ASN A 68 3.43 -20.73 17.40
CA ASN A 68 3.06 -21.97 18.08
C ASN A 68 4.33 -22.61 18.67
N ASN A 69 4.41 -22.66 20.00
CA ASN A 69 5.40 -23.44 20.75
C ASN A 69 4.63 -24.48 21.57
#